data_AF-A0AAW1Z484-F1
#
_entry.id   AF-A0AAW1Z484-F1
#
_cell.length_a   1.000
_cell.length_b   1.000
_cell.length_c   1.000
_cell.angle_alpha   90.00
_cell.angle_beta   90.00
_cell.angle_gamma   90.00
#
_symmetry.space_group_name_H-M   'P 1'
#
loop_
_entity.id
_entity.type
_entity.pdbx_description
1 polymer ?
#
loop_
_entity_poly.entity_id
_entity_poly.type
_entity_poly.pdbx_seq_one_letter_code
_entity_poly.pdbx_strand_id
1 'polypeptide(L)'
;MRRSAAKSRADKSRTDSVPVSAAPLVQPVETVDIVPGLLTESTWTSMLTKEEGEEVVVDIIAELMERVMDRCYQVYLKSQLIPFSVWWAQNNLVETIECLLLVRDEEDDPEHEPFWQEDPEPQPCAIDSWAEGCVPVLHAAQQ
;
A
#
# COMPACT_ATOMS: atom_id res chain seq x y z
N MET A 1 -4.68 45.24 35.33
CA MET A 1 -4.85 46.38 36.27
C MET A 1 -5.19 47.65 35.49
N ARG A 2 -6.30 48.32 35.83
CA ARG A 2 -6.77 49.72 35.56
C ARG A 2 -8.27 49.68 35.94
N ARG A 3 -8.83 50.37 36.95
CA ARG A 3 -8.81 51.80 37.38
C ARG A 3 -9.35 52.74 36.28
N SER A 4 -10.35 53.61 36.46
CA SER A 4 -11.39 53.89 37.50
C SER A 4 -12.54 54.69 36.80
N ALA A 5 -13.64 55.23 37.37
CA ALA A 5 -14.18 55.40 38.74
C ALA A 5 -15.74 55.53 38.67
N ALA A 6 -16.54 54.98 39.60
CA ALA A 6 -17.08 55.60 40.83
C ALA A 6 -18.12 56.75 40.69
N LYS A 7 -19.36 56.53 41.19
CA LYS A 7 -20.21 57.57 41.81
C LYS A 7 -21.28 56.99 42.76
N SER A 8 -21.08 57.19 44.07
CA SER A 8 -22.14 57.14 45.11
C SER A 8 -22.91 58.48 45.15
N ARG A 9 -23.98 58.74 45.90
CA ARG A 9 -24.55 58.14 47.13
C ARG A 9 -25.96 58.74 47.34
N ALA A 10 -26.96 58.01 47.85
CA ALA A 10 -28.19 58.61 48.41
C ALA A 10 -28.98 57.62 49.28
N ASP A 11 -29.19 57.95 50.55
CA ASP A 11 -29.97 57.16 51.51
C ASP A 11 -31.47 57.52 51.48
N LYS A 12 -32.35 56.51 51.57
CA LYS A 12 -33.53 56.57 52.45
C LYS A 12 -34.09 55.18 52.78
N SER A 13 -34.06 54.80 54.06
CA SER A 13 -34.74 53.63 54.59
C SER A 13 -36.24 53.88 54.84
N ARG A 14 -37.12 52.92 54.52
CA ARG A 14 -38.45 52.83 55.16
C ARG A 14 -39.08 51.42 55.07
N THR A 15 -39.13 50.78 56.25
CA THR A 15 -40.17 49.87 56.79
C THR A 15 -41.18 49.18 55.85
N ASP A 16 -41.20 47.85 55.94
CA ASP A 16 -42.36 46.96 55.97
C ASP A 16 -43.60 47.25 55.10
N SER A 17 -43.74 46.40 54.07
CA SER A 17 -45.04 45.81 53.72
C SER A 17 -44.81 44.43 53.10
N VAL A 18 -45.43 43.38 53.64
CA VAL A 18 -45.34 42.02 53.09
C VAL A 18 -46.30 41.87 51.90
N PRO A 19 -45.82 41.59 50.68
CA PRO A 19 -46.63 40.91 49.68
C PRO A 19 -46.57 39.40 49.95
N VAL A 20 -47.72 38.72 49.89
CA VAL A 20 -47.74 37.26 49.86
C VAL A 20 -46.96 36.79 48.64
N SER A 21 -46.03 35.84 48.82
CA SER A 21 -45.26 35.25 47.73
C SER A 21 -46.19 34.43 46.84
N ALA A 22 -46.78 35.07 45.83
CA ALA A 22 -47.42 34.37 44.74
C ALA A 22 -46.41 33.42 44.11
N ALA A 23 -46.73 32.11 44.10
CA ALA A 23 -45.92 31.14 43.37
C ALA A 23 -45.83 31.58 41.90
N PRO A 24 -44.67 31.46 41.24
CA PRO A 24 -44.60 31.74 39.81
C PRO A 24 -45.59 30.84 39.10
N LEU A 25 -46.49 31.44 38.33
CA LEU A 25 -47.32 30.70 37.38
C LEU A 25 -46.37 30.05 36.38
N VAL A 26 -46.09 28.77 36.59
CA VAL A 26 -45.47 27.91 35.58
C VAL A 26 -46.50 27.80 34.46
N GLN A 27 -46.42 28.73 33.51
CA GLN A 27 -47.08 28.58 32.22
C GLN A 27 -46.65 27.22 31.68
N PRO A 28 -47.57 26.35 31.25
CA PRO A 28 -47.20 25.16 30.52
C PRO A 28 -46.34 25.62 29.34
N VAL A 29 -45.14 25.07 29.21
CA VAL A 29 -44.43 25.16 27.93
C VAL A 29 -45.35 24.48 26.92
N GLU A 30 -45.78 25.21 25.89
CA GLU A 30 -46.58 24.64 24.81
C GLU A 30 -45.71 23.66 24.03
N THR A 31 -45.64 22.42 24.51
CA THR A 31 -45.00 21.32 23.82
C THR A 31 -45.84 21.01 22.59
N VAL A 32 -45.31 21.38 21.42
CA VAL A 32 -45.92 21.07 20.14
C VAL A 32 -45.89 19.55 19.96
N ASP A 33 -47.03 18.92 20.19
CA ASP A 33 -47.23 17.50 19.94
C ASP A 33 -47.43 17.26 18.44
N ILE A 34 -46.48 16.55 17.82
CA ILE A 34 -46.62 16.04 16.45
C ILE A 34 -47.64 14.88 16.45
N VAL A 35 -47.63 14.07 17.52
CA VAL A 35 -48.67 13.07 17.80
C VAL A 35 -49.15 13.28 19.24
N PRO A 36 -50.43 13.67 19.48
CA PRO A 36 -50.94 14.03 20.81
C PRO A 36 -50.65 12.99 21.89
N GLY A 37 -49.93 13.41 22.93
CA GLY A 37 -49.55 12.57 24.08
C GLY A 37 -48.56 11.43 23.78
N LEU A 38 -47.99 11.38 22.57
CA LEU A 38 -47.10 10.29 22.13
C LEU A 38 -45.76 10.78 21.56
N LEU A 39 -45.72 11.91 20.85
CA LEU A 39 -44.49 12.44 20.25
C LEU A 39 -44.50 13.98 20.23
N THR A 40 -43.57 14.57 20.99
CA THR A 40 -43.31 16.02 20.93
C THR A 40 -42.33 16.36 19.80
N GLU A 41 -42.39 17.59 19.29
CA GLU A 41 -41.44 18.12 18.31
C GLU A 41 -39.97 18.08 18.80
N SER A 42 -39.73 18.30 20.10
CA SER A 42 -38.38 18.21 20.67
C SER A 42 -37.86 16.77 20.72
N THR A 43 -38.73 15.78 20.91
CA THR A 43 -38.38 14.35 20.81
C THR A 43 -38.05 13.98 19.36
N TRP A 44 -38.88 14.41 18.41
CA TRP A 44 -38.70 14.13 16.97
C TRP A 44 -37.41 14.74 16.42
N THR A 45 -37.15 16.01 16.71
CA THR A 45 -35.91 16.69 16.28
C THR A 45 -34.66 16.10 16.95
N SER A 46 -34.77 15.62 18.19
CA SER A 46 -33.70 14.86 18.87
C SER A 46 -33.44 13.47 18.25
N MET A 47 -34.46 12.83 17.67
CA MET A 47 -34.29 11.59 16.89
C MET A 47 -33.60 11.87 15.55
N LEU A 48 -34.06 12.86 14.80
CA LEU A 48 -33.51 13.21 13.49
C LEU A 48 -32.02 13.66 13.57
N THR A 49 -31.68 14.47 14.59
CA THR A 49 -30.28 14.89 14.83
C THR A 49 -29.38 13.77 15.35
N LYS A 50 -29.95 12.72 15.95
CA LYS A 50 -29.22 11.49 16.29
C LYS A 50 -28.98 10.61 15.05
N GLU A 51 -29.96 10.50 14.15
CA GLU A 51 -29.86 9.74 12.90
C GLU A 51 -28.77 10.31 11.97
N GLU A 52 -28.79 11.62 11.72
CA GLU A 52 -27.72 12.36 11.02
C GLU A 52 -26.34 12.14 11.68
N GLY A 53 -26.27 12.17 13.01
CA GLY A 53 -25.05 11.91 13.76
C GLY A 53 -24.54 10.46 13.65
N GLU A 54 -25.43 9.49 13.40
CA GLU A 54 -25.08 8.08 13.18
C GLU A 54 -24.62 7.85 11.72
N GLU A 55 -25.20 8.52 10.73
CA GLU A 55 -24.72 8.50 9.34
C GLU A 55 -23.29 9.03 9.22
N VAL A 56 -22.99 10.18 9.83
CA VAL A 56 -21.62 10.74 9.88
C VAL A 56 -20.62 9.80 10.57
N VAL A 57 -21.06 9.03 11.58
CA VAL A 57 -20.21 8.02 12.23
C VAL A 57 -19.97 6.80 11.33
N VAL A 58 -20.96 6.38 10.53
CA VAL A 58 -20.78 5.31 9.53
C VAL A 58 -19.75 5.71 8.48
N ASP A 59 -19.83 6.93 7.93
CA ASP A 59 -18.87 7.44 6.95
C ASP A 59 -17.44 7.50 7.50
N ILE A 60 -17.25 8.00 8.73
CA ILE A 60 -15.94 8.05 9.39
C ILE A 60 -15.36 6.64 9.60
N ILE A 61 -16.20 5.65 9.94
CA ILE A 61 -15.79 4.26 10.11
C ILE A 61 -15.43 3.63 8.75
N ALA A 62 -16.19 3.94 7.69
CA ALA A 62 -15.93 3.45 6.33
C ALA A 62 -14.59 3.99 5.79
N GLU A 63 -14.35 5.30 5.87
CA GLU A 63 -13.10 5.94 5.44
C GLU A 63 -11.89 5.42 6.23
N LEU A 64 -12.05 5.24 7.55
CA LEU A 64 -11.01 4.66 8.41
C LEU A 64 -10.70 3.21 8.01
N MET A 65 -11.73 2.40 7.75
CA MET A 65 -11.55 0.99 7.35
C MET A 65 -10.86 0.88 5.99
N GLU A 66 -11.27 1.67 4.99
CA GLU A 66 -10.61 1.72 3.68
C GLU A 66 -9.13 2.08 3.82
N ARG A 67 -8.82 3.16 4.55
CA ARG A 67 -7.45 3.66 4.74
C ARG A 67 -6.56 2.70 5.53
N VAL A 68 -7.13 1.95 6.48
CA VAL A 68 -6.43 0.85 7.18
C VAL A 68 -6.19 -0.32 6.24
N MET A 69 -7.18 -0.72 5.44
CA MET A 69 -7.08 -1.85 4.53
C MET A 69 -6.08 -1.62 3.39
N ASP A 70 -6.05 -0.43 2.77
CA ASP A 70 -4.96 -0.07 1.86
C ASP A 70 -3.61 -0.18 2.57
N ARG A 71 -3.43 0.44 3.74
CA ARG A 71 -2.11 0.46 4.39
C ARG A 71 -1.64 -0.93 4.83
N CYS A 72 -2.53 -1.80 5.28
CA CYS A 72 -2.22 -3.21 5.50
C CYS A 72 -1.79 -3.91 4.20
N TYR A 73 -2.50 -3.68 3.08
CA TYR A 73 -2.19 -4.27 1.78
C TYR A 73 -0.86 -3.75 1.20
N GLN A 74 -0.56 -2.45 1.31
CA GLN A 74 0.70 -1.84 0.89
C GLN A 74 1.89 -2.37 1.70
N VAL A 75 1.71 -2.63 3.00
CA VAL A 75 2.74 -3.27 3.85
C VAL A 75 2.90 -4.74 3.47
N TYR A 76 1.81 -5.47 3.23
CA TYR A 76 1.84 -6.85 2.75
C TYR A 76 2.62 -6.97 1.42
N LEU A 77 2.28 -6.18 0.40
CA LEU A 77 2.98 -6.20 -0.89
C LEU A 77 4.48 -5.95 -0.75
N LYS A 78 4.88 -4.98 0.09
CA LYS A 78 6.30 -4.70 0.39
C LYS A 78 7.00 -5.87 1.10
N SER A 79 6.29 -6.57 1.99
CA SER A 79 6.82 -7.78 2.65
C SER A 79 6.98 -8.98 1.71
N GLN A 80 6.10 -9.09 0.70
CA GLN A 80 6.11 -10.19 -0.27
C GLN A 80 7.08 -9.95 -1.44
N LEU A 81 7.45 -8.70 -1.73
CA LEU A 81 8.30 -8.35 -2.88
C LEU A 81 9.60 -9.17 -2.92
N ILE A 82 10.36 -9.23 -1.82
CA ILE A 82 11.64 -9.96 -1.78
C ILE A 82 11.43 -11.48 -1.86
N PRO A 83 10.57 -12.13 -1.03
CA PRO A 83 10.25 -13.54 -1.18
C PRO A 83 9.79 -13.93 -2.59
N PHE A 84 8.90 -13.14 -3.19
CA PHE A 84 8.38 -13.39 -4.54
C PHE A 84 9.47 -13.25 -5.61
N SER A 85 10.28 -12.18 -5.58
CA SER A 85 11.37 -12.00 -6.54
C SER A 85 12.45 -13.08 -6.43
N VAL A 86 12.79 -13.54 -5.21
CA VAL A 86 13.73 -14.64 -5.01
C VAL A 86 13.17 -15.96 -5.51
N TRP A 87 11.91 -16.28 -5.19
CA TRP A 87 11.23 -17.47 -5.70
C TRP A 87 11.13 -17.45 -7.24
N TRP A 88 10.71 -16.33 -7.82
CA TRP A 88 10.57 -16.19 -9.28
C TRP A 88 11.92 -16.36 -9.99
N ALA A 89 12.97 -15.69 -9.50
CA ALA A 89 14.32 -15.80 -10.06
C ALA A 89 14.87 -17.24 -9.92
N GLN A 90 14.62 -17.92 -8.80
CA GLN A 90 15.03 -19.31 -8.61
C GLN A 90 14.39 -20.24 -9.64
N ASN A 91 13.06 -20.18 -9.81
CA ASN A 91 12.35 -21.07 -10.73
C ASN A 91 12.76 -20.80 -12.18
N ASN A 92 12.84 -19.53 -12.60
CA ASN A 92 13.20 -19.19 -13.97
C ASN A 92 14.69 -19.47 -14.29
N LEU A 93 15.59 -19.40 -13.29
CA LEU A 93 16.98 -19.87 -13.47
C LEU A 93 17.05 -21.39 -13.66
N VAL A 94 16.26 -22.17 -12.90
CA VAL A 94 16.20 -23.64 -13.07
C VAL A 94 15.65 -23.98 -14.46
N GLU A 95 14.50 -23.44 -14.83
CA GLU A 95 13.87 -23.60 -16.16
C GLU A 95 14.84 -23.21 -17.30
N THR A 96 15.57 -22.09 -17.16
CA THR A 96 16.57 -21.66 -18.14
C THR A 96 17.75 -22.64 -18.24
N ILE A 97 18.21 -23.18 -17.11
CA ILE A 97 19.31 -24.16 -17.09
C ILE A 97 18.86 -25.49 -17.69
N GLU A 98 17.64 -25.97 -17.39
CA GLU A 98 17.05 -27.18 -17.97
C GLU A 98 16.86 -27.06 -19.50
N CYS A 99 16.57 -25.85 -20.00
CA CYS A 99 16.47 -25.59 -21.44
C CYS A 99 17.83 -25.38 -22.15
N LEU A 100 18.86 -24.88 -21.47
CA LEU A 100 20.19 -24.63 -22.06
C LEU A 100 21.13 -25.84 -21.93
N LEU A 101 21.04 -26.58 -20.83
CA LEU A 101 21.73 -27.84 -20.61
C LEU A 101 20.77 -28.97 -20.97
N LEU A 102 20.56 -29.16 -22.27
CA LEU A 102 19.97 -30.40 -22.78
C LEU A 102 20.72 -31.59 -22.16
N VAL A 103 19.96 -32.57 -21.67
CA VAL A 103 20.53 -33.81 -21.14
C VAL A 103 21.39 -34.43 -22.24
N ARG A 104 22.65 -34.73 -21.91
CA ARG A 104 23.55 -35.48 -22.80
C ARG A 104 22.84 -36.76 -23.22
N ASP A 105 22.77 -37.03 -24.52
CA ASP A 105 22.20 -38.27 -25.02
C ASP A 105 23.00 -39.47 -24.48
N GLU A 106 22.31 -40.50 -24.01
CA GLU A 106 22.97 -41.73 -23.53
C GLU A 106 23.53 -42.56 -24.70
N GLU A 107 23.12 -42.26 -25.94
CA GLU A 107 23.65 -42.90 -27.15
C GLU A 107 24.98 -42.26 -27.63
N ASP A 108 25.25 -40.97 -27.34
CA ASP A 108 26.51 -40.26 -27.66
C ASP A 108 27.64 -40.58 -26.66
N ASP A 109 28.08 -41.84 -26.59
CA ASP A 109 29.18 -42.27 -25.71
C ASP A 109 30.55 -42.46 -26.41
N PRO A 110 31.53 -41.56 -26.21
CA PRO A 110 32.81 -41.61 -26.92
C PRO A 110 33.75 -42.72 -26.40
N GLU A 111 33.44 -43.40 -25.29
CA GLU A 111 34.16 -44.62 -24.90
C GLU A 111 33.62 -45.86 -25.65
N HIS A 112 32.40 -45.79 -26.21
CA HIS A 112 31.72 -46.89 -26.89
C HIS A 112 31.59 -46.70 -28.42
N GLU A 113 31.53 -45.47 -28.90
CA GLU A 113 31.47 -45.13 -30.33
C GLU A 113 32.89 -45.00 -30.95
N PRO A 114 33.35 -45.92 -31.83
CA PRO A 114 34.72 -45.93 -32.35
C PRO A 114 35.04 -44.80 -33.36
N PHE A 115 34.08 -43.93 -33.66
CA PHE A 115 34.23 -42.79 -34.57
C PHE A 115 34.54 -41.46 -33.87
N TRP A 116 34.33 -41.36 -32.54
CA TRP A 116 34.68 -40.17 -31.75
C TRP A 116 36.17 -40.19 -31.37
N GLN A 117 37.03 -40.08 -32.38
CA GLN A 117 38.47 -39.92 -32.21
C GLN A 117 38.84 -38.43 -32.23
N GLU A 118 39.91 -38.06 -31.53
CA GLU A 118 40.43 -36.68 -31.56
C GLU A 118 40.89 -36.33 -32.98
N ASP A 119 40.38 -35.22 -33.53
CA ASP A 119 40.75 -34.74 -34.86
C ASP A 119 42.27 -34.50 -34.93
N PRO A 120 42.96 -34.94 -36.00
CA PRO A 120 44.41 -34.76 -36.12
C PRO A 120 44.77 -33.28 -36.20
N GLU A 121 45.89 -32.90 -35.56
CA GLU A 121 46.39 -31.51 -35.58
C GLU A 121 46.46 -30.99 -37.03
N PRO A 122 45.80 -29.85 -37.34
CA PRO A 122 45.70 -29.36 -38.71
C PRO A 122 47.09 -29.04 -39.25
N GLN A 123 47.43 -29.60 -40.42
CA GLN A 123 48.74 -29.40 -41.02
C GLN A 123 49.04 -27.90 -41.19
N PRO A 124 50.26 -27.44 -40.81
CA PRO A 124 50.66 -26.05 -40.98
C PRO A 124 50.39 -25.58 -42.40
N CYS A 125 49.59 -24.52 -42.54
CA CYS A 125 49.25 -23.98 -43.86
C CYS A 125 50.52 -23.51 -44.58
N ALA A 126 50.54 -23.68 -45.91
CA ALA A 126 51.61 -23.13 -46.72
C ALA A 126 51.66 -21.60 -46.51
N ILE A 127 52.80 -21.09 -46.06
CA ILE A 127 52.97 -19.67 -45.76
C ILE A 127 52.74 -18.87 -47.04
N ASP A 128 51.69 -18.04 -47.03
CA ASP A 128 51.32 -17.27 -48.21
C ASP A 128 52.43 -16.28 -48.60
N SER A 129 52.78 -16.27 -49.88
CA SER A 129 53.82 -15.40 -50.45
C SER A 129 53.38 -13.93 -50.55
N TRP A 130 52.15 -13.61 -50.15
CA TRP A 130 51.61 -12.24 -50.07
C TRP A 130 51.99 -11.52 -48.77
N ALA A 131 52.51 -12.21 -47.75
CA ALA A 131 52.92 -11.59 -46.49
C ALA A 131 54.40 -11.14 -46.50
N GLU A 132 54.66 -9.93 -46.01
CA GLU A 132 55.99 -9.31 -46.03
C GLU A 132 56.96 -10.05 -45.08
N GLY A 133 58.10 -10.48 -45.61
CA GLY A 133 59.13 -11.23 -44.87
C GLY A 133 59.01 -12.76 -44.94
N CYS A 134 58.00 -13.30 -45.63
CA CYS A 134 57.83 -14.75 -45.79
C CYS A 134 58.86 -15.39 -46.71
N VAL A 135 59.33 -16.60 -46.35
CA VAL A 135 60.31 -17.38 -47.11
C VAL A 135 59.58 -18.54 -47.82
N PRO A 136 59.63 -18.65 -49.16
CA PRO A 136 58.97 -19.74 -49.88
C PRO A 136 59.54 -21.12 -49.52
N VAL A 137 58.65 -22.07 -49.21
CA VAL A 137 59.02 -23.47 -48.94
C VAL A 137 59.21 -24.21 -50.27
N LEU A 138 60.43 -24.68 -50.53
CA LEU A 138 60.75 -25.47 -51.72
C LEU A 138 60.74 -26.97 -51.38
N HIS A 139 59.73 -27.69 -51.87
CA HIS A 139 59.69 -29.14 -51.79
C HIS A 139 60.61 -29.76 -52.84
N ALA A 140 61.55 -30.62 -52.42
CA ALA A 140 62.36 -31.39 -53.33
C ALA A 140 61.51 -32.47 -54.03
N ALA A 141 61.64 -32.61 -55.35
CA ALA A 141 60.98 -33.68 -56.09
C ALA A 141 61.55 -35.05 -55.66
N GLN A 142 60.67 -35.92 -55.17
CA GLN A 142 61.02 -37.32 -54.90
C GLN A 142 61.25 -38.06 -56.23
N GLN A 143 62.30 -38.89 -56.26
CA GLN A 143 62.65 -39.78 -57.38
C GLN A 143 62.13 -41.20 -57.13
#